data_AF-A0A9W7F585-F1
#
_entry.id   AF-A0A9W7F585-F1
#
_cell.length_a   1.000
_cell.length_b   1.000
_cell.length_c   1.000
_cell.angle_alpha   90.00
_cell.angle_beta   90.00
_cell.angle_gamma   90.00
#
_symmetry.space_group_name_H-M   'P 1'
#
loop_
_entity.id
_entity.type
_entity.pdbx_description
1 polymer ?
#
loop_
_entity_poly.entity_id
_entity_poly.type
_entity_poly.pdbx_seq_one_letter_code
_entity_poly.pdbx_strand_id
1 'polypeptide(L)'
;MVTKTSPTSAEAMSTPTIEDAPTSSITDRFVSTAEVTVSKIFPAGFGWQSASIVADSAGFEADTLNFALTTGFGDFVGVLSGHTAYYAAKKAVTGSEDINMKAEAQTGFLLASAAFCSGTGWQPIVNCLQGMNLPFASVMAGTWVGCGTLFYLGLRGGRTVFSSMEHIEEPTYENSKNDASLSVAIGGATGFFVGTDAAYLPDQNFLINVVGIADGTPDLTGCAIAGSSTALGFAACQSAFNIAFPAGKCWND
;
A
#
# COMPACT_ATOMS: atom_id res chain seq x y z
N MET A 1 71.82 -9.45 31.07
CA MET A 1 71.07 -10.71 31.01
C MET A 1 69.71 -10.37 30.42
N VAL A 2 69.51 -10.59 29.12
CA VAL A 2 68.33 -10.14 28.37
C VAL A 2 67.39 -11.33 28.21
N THR A 3 66.25 -11.28 28.89
CA THR A 3 65.19 -12.29 28.82
C THR A 3 64.37 -12.10 27.55
N LYS A 4 64.41 -13.11 26.68
CA LYS A 4 63.66 -13.21 25.43
C LYS A 4 62.25 -13.73 25.77
N THR A 5 61.23 -12.89 25.63
CA THR A 5 59.82 -13.29 25.72
C THR A 5 59.36 -13.84 24.37
N SER A 6 58.85 -15.07 24.37
CA SER A 6 58.29 -15.76 23.20
C SER A 6 56.90 -15.19 22.83
N PRO A 7 56.54 -15.12 21.54
CA PRO A 7 55.23 -14.66 21.11
C PRO A 7 54.15 -15.73 21.33
N THR A 8 53.02 -15.24 21.83
CA THR A 8 51.78 -15.97 22.14
C THR A 8 51.13 -16.53 20.86
N SER A 9 50.64 -17.76 20.96
CA SER A 9 49.89 -18.49 19.94
C SER A 9 48.68 -17.71 19.45
N ALA A 10 48.55 -17.57 18.13
CA ALA A 10 47.38 -17.01 17.46
C ALA A 10 46.17 -17.93 17.66
N GLU A 11 45.16 -17.45 18.40
CA GLU A 11 43.82 -18.05 18.40
C GLU A 11 43.23 -17.93 17.00
N ALA A 12 42.90 -19.08 16.41
CA ALA A 12 42.18 -19.15 15.14
C ALA A 12 40.79 -18.53 15.33
N MET A 13 40.57 -17.36 14.75
CA MET A 13 39.24 -16.79 14.58
C MET A 13 38.37 -17.78 13.80
N SER A 14 37.39 -18.38 14.48
CA SER A 14 36.35 -19.19 13.84
C SER A 14 35.54 -18.30 12.90
N THR A 15 35.55 -18.61 11.62
CA THR A 15 34.71 -17.96 10.61
C THR A 15 33.23 -18.08 11.04
N PRO A 16 32.48 -16.96 11.16
CA PRO A 16 31.07 -17.02 11.48
C PRO A 16 30.35 -17.85 10.42
N THR A 17 29.62 -18.87 10.85
CA THR A 17 28.73 -19.63 9.98
C THR A 17 27.59 -18.68 9.58
N ILE A 18 27.47 -18.39 8.28
CA ILE A 18 26.33 -17.63 7.76
C ILE A 18 25.11 -18.54 7.94
N GLU A 19 24.26 -18.24 8.94
CA GLU A 19 22.95 -18.85 9.02
C GLU A 19 22.13 -18.36 7.82
N ASP A 20 21.73 -19.29 6.95
CA ASP A 20 20.84 -19.00 5.84
C ASP A 20 19.51 -18.47 6.41
N ALA A 21 19.17 -17.23 6.06
CA ALA A 21 17.89 -16.65 6.44
C ALA A 21 16.75 -17.54 5.95
N PRO A 22 15.70 -17.78 6.75
CA PRO A 22 14.58 -18.63 6.37
C PRO A 22 13.98 -18.12 5.06
N THR A 23 13.89 -19.00 4.06
CA THR A 23 13.32 -18.68 2.75
C THR A 23 11.80 -18.63 2.86
N SER A 24 11.21 -17.45 2.68
CA SER A 24 9.75 -17.28 2.57
C SER A 24 9.21 -18.15 1.44
N SER A 25 8.18 -18.96 1.72
CA SER A 25 7.57 -19.80 0.70
C SER A 25 6.63 -18.98 -0.19
N ILE A 26 6.37 -19.46 -1.41
CA ILE A 26 5.39 -18.81 -2.29
C ILE A 26 3.99 -18.73 -1.64
N THR A 27 3.64 -19.72 -0.82
CA THR A 27 2.39 -19.74 -0.06
C THR A 27 2.34 -18.59 0.95
N ASP A 28 3.43 -18.36 1.68
CA ASP A 28 3.50 -17.27 2.69
C ASP A 28 3.30 -15.91 2.05
N ARG A 29 3.90 -15.68 0.87
CA ARG A 29 3.70 -14.46 0.08
C ARG A 29 2.25 -14.23 -0.32
N PHE A 30 1.55 -15.29 -0.77
CA PHE A 30 0.14 -15.19 -1.16
C PHE A 30 -0.78 -15.00 0.05
N VAL A 31 -0.46 -15.63 1.19
CA VAL A 31 -1.14 -15.37 2.47
C VAL A 31 -0.98 -13.90 2.83
N SER A 32 0.25 -13.39 2.88
CA SER A 32 0.54 -11.98 3.17
C SER A 32 -0.18 -11.03 2.21
N THR A 33 -0.24 -11.38 0.91
CA THR A 33 -0.99 -10.61 -0.11
C THR A 33 -2.48 -10.55 0.26
N ALA A 34 -3.10 -11.69 0.58
CA ALA A 34 -4.50 -11.74 0.97
C ALA A 34 -4.78 -10.94 2.26
N GLU A 35 -3.89 -11.05 3.25
CA GLU A 35 -4.00 -10.29 4.50
C GLU A 35 -3.95 -8.78 4.24
N VAL A 36 -3.01 -8.31 3.43
CA VAL A 36 -2.89 -6.89 3.06
C VAL A 36 -4.09 -6.41 2.25
N THR A 37 -4.57 -7.23 1.30
CA THR A 37 -5.75 -6.91 0.49
C THR A 37 -6.96 -6.64 1.38
N VAL A 38 -7.25 -7.53 2.34
CA VAL A 38 -8.43 -7.43 3.21
C VAL A 38 -8.23 -6.36 4.30
N SER A 39 -7.05 -6.30 4.90
CA SER A 39 -6.81 -5.41 6.04
C SER A 39 -6.56 -3.96 5.66
N LYS A 40 -6.05 -3.68 4.45
CA LYS A 40 -5.60 -2.32 4.08
C LYS A 40 -6.18 -1.86 2.76
N ILE A 41 -6.04 -2.66 1.70
CA ILE A 41 -6.31 -2.18 0.33
C ILE A 41 -7.80 -2.00 0.05
N PHE A 42 -8.63 -2.98 0.43
CA PHE A 42 -10.08 -2.84 0.33
C PHE A 42 -10.58 -1.68 1.21
N PRO A 43 -10.21 -1.58 2.50
CA PRO A 43 -10.57 -0.44 3.34
C PRO A 43 -10.13 0.92 2.79
N ALA A 44 -8.98 1.00 2.12
CA ALA A 44 -8.52 2.23 1.46
C ALA A 44 -9.53 2.68 0.39
N GLY A 45 -9.76 1.86 -0.64
CA GLY A 45 -10.69 2.19 -1.73
C GLY A 45 -12.11 2.46 -1.22
N PHE A 46 -12.57 1.69 -0.23
CA PHE A 46 -13.85 1.94 0.43
C PHE A 46 -13.88 3.30 1.14
N GLY A 47 -12.83 3.62 1.90
CA GLY A 47 -12.68 4.86 2.65
C GLY A 47 -12.60 6.08 1.74
N TRP A 48 -11.83 5.99 0.66
CA TRP A 48 -11.73 7.03 -0.36
C TRP A 48 -13.10 7.35 -0.96
N GLN A 49 -13.84 6.32 -1.40
CA GLN A 49 -15.17 6.49 -2.00
C GLN A 49 -16.21 6.98 -0.99
N SER A 50 -16.12 6.54 0.26
CA SER A 50 -16.99 7.06 1.32
C SER A 50 -16.73 8.55 1.55
N ALA A 51 -15.47 8.97 1.52
CA ALA A 51 -15.07 10.36 1.68
C ALA A 51 -15.42 11.23 0.46
N SER A 52 -15.45 10.66 -0.76
CA SER A 52 -15.88 11.41 -1.95
C SER A 52 -17.37 11.77 -1.89
N ILE A 53 -18.21 10.87 -1.39
CA ILE A 53 -19.64 11.14 -1.13
C ILE A 53 -19.82 12.25 -0.07
N VAL A 54 -19.01 12.23 0.99
CA VAL A 54 -19.01 13.28 2.02
C VAL A 54 -18.55 14.61 1.44
N ALA A 55 -17.51 14.61 0.59
CA ALA A 55 -16.99 15.80 -0.07
C ALA A 55 -18.04 16.42 -1.02
N ASP A 56 -18.71 15.59 -1.83
CA ASP A 56 -19.80 16.01 -2.72
C ASP A 56 -20.97 16.60 -1.93
N SER A 57 -21.38 15.93 -0.83
CA SER A 57 -22.42 16.43 0.08
C SER A 57 -22.04 17.76 0.74
N ALA A 58 -20.74 18.05 0.88
CA ALA A 58 -20.22 19.32 1.39
C ALA A 58 -20.09 20.40 0.30
N GLY A 59 -20.42 20.08 -0.96
CA GLY A 59 -20.31 20.98 -2.12
C GLY A 59 -18.88 21.17 -2.63
N PHE A 60 -18.00 20.20 -2.41
CA PHE A 60 -16.65 20.23 -2.98
C PHE A 60 -16.65 19.61 -4.36
N GLU A 61 -16.35 20.42 -5.38
CA GLU A 61 -16.16 19.93 -6.74
C GLU A 61 -14.94 19.01 -6.82
N ALA A 62 -15.00 18.00 -7.70
CA ALA A 62 -13.97 16.96 -7.85
C ALA A 62 -12.60 17.51 -8.31
N ASP A 63 -12.53 18.73 -8.83
CA ASP A 63 -11.28 19.38 -9.24
C ASP A 63 -10.67 20.30 -8.16
N THR A 64 -11.24 20.32 -6.96
CA THR A 64 -10.78 21.17 -5.85
C THR A 64 -9.78 20.47 -4.94
N LEU A 65 -8.91 21.27 -4.32
CA LEU A 65 -8.01 20.78 -3.27
C LEU A 65 -8.78 20.20 -2.07
N ASN A 66 -9.94 20.76 -1.73
CA ASN A 66 -10.74 20.27 -0.59
C ASN A 66 -11.29 18.87 -0.86
N PHE A 67 -11.77 18.58 -2.07
CA PHE A 67 -12.18 17.24 -2.46
C PHE A 67 -11.00 16.27 -2.34
N ALA A 68 -9.85 16.61 -2.95
CA ALA A 68 -8.64 15.80 -2.92
C ALA A 68 -8.17 15.48 -1.48
N LEU A 69 -8.10 16.49 -0.60
CA LEU A 69 -7.69 16.29 0.79
C LEU A 69 -8.71 15.43 1.57
N THR A 70 -10.00 15.60 1.30
CA THR A 70 -11.06 14.84 1.97
C THR A 70 -11.00 13.37 1.59
N THR A 71 -10.86 13.06 0.30
CA THR A 71 -10.75 11.68 -0.17
C THR A 71 -9.44 11.01 0.26
N GLY A 72 -8.32 11.74 0.23
CA GLY A 72 -7.06 11.27 0.82
C GLY A 72 -7.19 10.96 2.32
N PHE A 73 -7.95 11.76 3.07
CA PHE A 73 -8.25 11.47 4.47
C PHE A 73 -9.13 10.22 4.63
N GLY A 74 -10.05 9.98 3.70
CA GLY A 74 -10.80 8.72 3.61
C GLY A 74 -9.89 7.50 3.49
N ASP A 75 -8.90 7.56 2.60
CA ASP A 75 -7.87 6.52 2.44
C ASP A 75 -7.07 6.30 3.73
N PHE A 76 -6.64 7.39 4.39
CA PHE A 76 -5.94 7.33 5.67
C PHE A 76 -6.75 6.56 6.72
N VAL A 77 -8.01 6.96 6.92
CA VAL A 77 -8.89 6.33 7.91
C VAL A 77 -9.16 4.88 7.54
N GLY A 78 -9.39 4.58 6.26
CA GLY A 78 -9.60 3.24 5.76
C GLY A 78 -8.42 2.31 6.10
N VAL A 79 -7.20 2.71 5.74
CA VAL A 79 -6.00 1.90 6.00
C VAL A 79 -5.72 1.73 7.49
N LEU A 80 -5.76 2.81 8.28
CA LEU A 80 -5.47 2.75 9.72
C LEU A 80 -6.48 1.87 10.46
N SER A 81 -7.77 2.11 10.23
CA SER A 81 -8.85 1.38 10.90
C SER A 81 -8.90 -0.07 10.45
N GLY A 82 -8.81 -0.33 9.15
CA GLY A 82 -8.82 -1.68 8.59
C GLY A 82 -7.69 -2.54 9.13
N HIS A 83 -6.46 -2.01 9.13
CA HIS A 83 -5.30 -2.75 9.59
C HIS A 83 -5.37 -3.07 11.09
N THR A 84 -5.66 -2.04 11.89
CA THR A 84 -5.75 -2.19 13.35
C THR A 84 -6.89 -3.14 13.73
N ALA A 85 -8.06 -3.01 13.10
CA ALA A 85 -9.20 -3.90 13.36
C ALA A 85 -8.93 -5.34 12.94
N TYR A 86 -8.29 -5.55 11.77
CA TYR A 86 -7.93 -6.89 11.30
C TYR A 86 -7.00 -7.60 12.28
N TYR A 87 -5.91 -6.96 12.72
CA TYR A 87 -4.98 -7.59 13.65
C TYR A 87 -5.54 -7.74 15.06
N ALA A 88 -6.39 -6.82 15.52
CA ALA A 88 -7.12 -6.99 16.77
C ALA A 88 -8.04 -8.21 16.73
N ALA A 89 -8.80 -8.38 15.62
CA ALA A 89 -9.66 -9.54 15.41
C ALA A 89 -8.85 -10.83 15.28
N LYS A 90 -7.77 -10.82 14.49
CA LYS A 90 -6.86 -11.96 14.33
C LYS A 90 -6.28 -12.40 15.67
N LYS A 91 -5.84 -11.45 16.52
CA LYS A 91 -5.38 -11.73 17.87
C LYS A 91 -6.48 -12.36 18.73
N ALA A 92 -7.68 -11.78 18.73
CA ALA A 92 -8.80 -12.29 19.53
C ALA A 92 -9.25 -13.70 19.12
N VAL A 93 -9.22 -14.01 17.81
CA VAL A 93 -9.64 -15.32 17.27
C VAL A 93 -8.57 -16.39 17.46
N THR A 94 -7.30 -16.05 17.25
CA THR A 94 -6.20 -17.03 17.29
C THR A 94 -5.60 -17.21 18.68
N GLY A 95 -5.78 -16.23 19.58
CA GLY A 95 -5.08 -16.19 20.87
C GLY A 95 -3.57 -16.02 20.74
N SER A 96 -3.06 -15.57 19.57
CA SER A 96 -1.62 -15.39 19.35
C SER A 96 -1.09 -14.22 20.19
N GLU A 97 -0.16 -14.54 21.10
CA GLU A 97 0.55 -13.52 21.87
C GLU A 97 1.61 -12.79 21.06
N ASP A 98 2.00 -13.33 19.89
CA ASP A 98 2.99 -12.74 18.98
C ASP A 98 2.47 -11.47 18.29
N ILE A 99 1.14 -11.28 18.23
CA ILE A 99 0.55 -10.06 17.68
C ILE A 99 0.69 -8.92 18.68
N ASN A 100 1.65 -8.03 18.43
CA ASN A 100 1.86 -6.81 19.19
C ASN A 100 0.99 -5.66 18.62
N MET A 101 -0.16 -5.40 19.25
CA MET A 101 -1.09 -4.36 18.79
C MET A 101 -0.50 -2.94 18.80
N LYS A 102 0.54 -2.66 19.60
CA LYS A 102 1.23 -1.37 19.55
C LYS A 102 2.04 -1.25 18.26
N ALA A 103 2.75 -2.31 17.88
CA ALA A 103 3.48 -2.37 16.62
C ALA A 103 2.51 -2.23 15.43
N GLU A 104 1.44 -3.03 15.40
CA GLU A 104 0.44 -2.96 14.32
C GLU A 104 -0.22 -1.57 14.21
N ALA A 105 -0.53 -0.90 15.34
CA ALA A 105 -1.06 0.45 15.29
C ALA A 105 -0.07 1.46 14.68
N GLN A 106 1.22 1.36 14.99
CA GLN A 106 2.26 2.23 14.42
C GLN A 106 2.51 1.93 12.94
N THR A 107 2.56 0.66 12.57
CA THR A 107 2.64 0.23 11.16
C THR A 107 1.42 0.73 10.38
N GLY A 108 0.21 0.57 10.93
CA GLY A 108 -1.01 1.10 10.34
C GLY A 108 -0.97 2.60 10.13
N PHE A 109 -0.47 3.35 11.11
CA PHE A 109 -0.36 4.80 11.03
C PHE A 109 0.63 5.25 9.94
N LEU A 110 1.80 4.60 9.85
CA LEU A 110 2.77 4.86 8.79
C LEU A 110 2.17 4.60 7.41
N LEU A 111 1.55 3.43 7.22
CA LEU A 111 0.94 3.05 5.94
C LEU A 111 -0.24 3.97 5.58
N ALA A 112 -1.05 4.35 6.56
CA ALA A 112 -2.16 5.29 6.37
C ALA A 112 -1.66 6.68 5.94
N SER A 113 -0.53 7.16 6.48
CA SER A 113 0.07 8.43 6.05
C SER A 113 0.53 8.41 4.59
N ALA A 114 1.04 7.27 4.12
CA ALA A 114 1.38 7.10 2.72
C ALA A 114 0.15 6.98 1.82
N ALA A 115 -0.88 6.27 2.29
CA ALA A 115 -2.17 6.17 1.61
C ALA A 115 -2.83 7.55 1.47
N PHE A 116 -2.74 8.40 2.50
CA PHE A 116 -3.21 9.80 2.43
C PHE A 116 -2.59 10.55 1.24
N CYS A 117 -1.27 10.46 1.05
CA CYS A 117 -0.59 11.13 -0.07
C CYS A 117 -1.05 10.59 -1.43
N SER A 118 -1.18 9.26 -1.54
CA SER A 118 -1.67 8.59 -2.75
C SER A 118 -3.12 8.96 -3.08
N GLY A 119 -4.02 8.86 -2.10
CA GLY A 119 -5.44 9.15 -2.22
C GLY A 119 -5.72 10.62 -2.50
N THR A 120 -4.96 11.53 -1.89
CA THR A 120 -5.03 12.97 -2.18
C THR A 120 -4.65 13.25 -3.64
N GLY A 121 -3.63 12.55 -4.14
CA GLY A 121 -3.17 12.73 -5.52
C GLY A 121 -4.06 12.11 -6.58
N TRP A 122 -4.91 11.14 -6.23
CA TRP A 122 -5.65 10.32 -7.18
C TRP A 122 -6.53 11.16 -8.12
N GLN A 123 -7.46 11.96 -7.56
CA GLN A 123 -8.40 12.73 -8.38
C GLN A 123 -7.68 13.78 -9.26
N PRO A 124 -6.72 14.59 -8.74
CA PRO A 124 -5.95 15.51 -9.58
C PRO A 124 -5.20 14.82 -10.73
N ILE A 125 -4.61 13.64 -10.49
CA ILE A 125 -3.88 12.89 -11.52
C ILE A 125 -4.84 12.39 -12.59
N VAL A 126 -5.95 11.76 -12.18
CA VAL A 126 -6.98 11.28 -13.11
C VAL A 126 -7.55 12.43 -13.95
N ASN A 127 -7.95 13.54 -13.32
CA ASN A 127 -8.47 14.71 -14.01
C ASN A 127 -7.48 15.27 -15.04
N CYS A 128 -6.20 15.34 -14.69
CA CYS A 128 -5.15 15.81 -15.60
C CYS A 128 -5.02 14.89 -16.83
N LEU A 129 -4.90 13.58 -16.60
CA LEU A 129 -4.73 12.59 -17.66
C LEU A 129 -5.97 12.49 -18.56
N GLN A 130 -7.16 12.55 -17.97
CA GLN A 130 -8.43 12.56 -18.70
C GLN A 130 -8.60 13.86 -19.50
N GLY A 131 -8.24 15.01 -18.93
CA GLY A 131 -8.26 16.32 -19.59
C GLY A 131 -7.30 16.43 -20.78
N MET A 132 -6.24 15.60 -20.80
CA MET A 132 -5.37 15.40 -21.97
C MET A 132 -5.99 14.50 -23.05
N ASN A 133 -7.22 14.00 -22.86
CA ASN A 133 -7.93 13.08 -23.74
C ASN A 133 -7.15 11.80 -24.04
N LEU A 134 -6.46 11.25 -23.04
CA LEU A 134 -5.69 10.01 -23.18
C LEU A 134 -6.61 8.78 -23.24
N PRO A 135 -6.23 7.68 -23.92
CA PRO A 135 -6.98 6.43 -23.87
C PRO A 135 -7.09 5.90 -22.43
N PHE A 136 -8.15 5.13 -22.14
CA PHE A 136 -8.39 4.57 -20.79
C PHE A 136 -7.15 3.88 -20.20
N ALA A 137 -6.48 3.02 -20.98
CA ALA A 137 -5.29 2.31 -20.54
C ALA A 137 -4.12 3.25 -20.17
N SER A 138 -4.01 4.39 -20.85
CA SER A 138 -3.00 5.41 -20.54
C SER A 138 -3.35 6.19 -19.28
N VAL A 139 -4.63 6.50 -19.04
CA VAL A 139 -5.08 7.09 -17.75
C VAL A 139 -4.83 6.13 -16.60
N MET A 140 -5.17 4.85 -16.78
CA MET A 140 -4.91 3.78 -15.81
C MET A 140 -3.42 3.66 -15.47
N ALA A 141 -2.55 3.61 -16.49
CA ALA A 141 -1.10 3.49 -16.31
C ALA A 141 -0.48 4.76 -15.72
N GLY A 142 -0.93 5.94 -16.13
CA GLY A 142 -0.47 7.21 -15.56
C GLY A 142 -0.86 7.35 -14.09
N THR A 143 -2.09 6.96 -13.74
CA THR A 143 -2.58 6.94 -12.35
C THR A 143 -1.82 5.93 -11.51
N TRP A 144 -1.52 4.75 -12.06
CA TRP A 144 -0.65 3.76 -11.42
C TRP A 144 0.69 4.38 -11.02
N VAL A 145 1.41 4.97 -11.99
CA VAL A 145 2.74 5.54 -11.75
C VAL A 145 2.67 6.73 -10.80
N GLY A 146 1.72 7.64 -10.99
CA GLY A 146 1.58 8.85 -10.20
C GLY A 146 1.25 8.56 -8.74
N CYS A 147 0.20 7.79 -8.48
CA CYS A 147 -0.21 7.44 -7.12
C CYS A 147 0.80 6.53 -6.44
N GLY A 148 1.37 5.54 -7.15
CA GLY A 148 2.46 4.72 -6.60
C GLY A 148 3.67 5.57 -6.16
N THR A 149 4.03 6.59 -6.95
CA THR A 149 5.11 7.53 -6.58
C THR A 149 4.74 8.36 -5.34
N LEU A 150 3.51 8.88 -5.27
CA LEU A 150 3.05 9.64 -4.10
C LEU A 150 2.97 8.78 -2.84
N PHE A 151 2.57 7.51 -2.95
CA PHE A 151 2.61 6.56 -1.85
C PHE A 151 4.04 6.33 -1.37
N TYR A 152 4.99 6.09 -2.28
CA TYR A 152 6.41 5.93 -1.95
C TYR A 152 6.94 7.15 -1.20
N LEU A 153 6.73 8.35 -1.74
CA LEU A 153 7.17 9.58 -1.09
C LEU A 153 6.51 9.79 0.27
N GLY A 154 5.23 9.44 0.39
CA GLY A 154 4.49 9.42 1.66
C GLY A 154 5.11 8.47 2.69
N LEU A 155 5.51 7.25 2.30
CA LEU A 155 6.23 6.33 3.18
C LEU A 155 7.58 6.88 3.63
N ARG A 156 8.37 7.43 2.69
CA ARG A 156 9.68 8.01 3.02
C ARG A 156 9.55 9.21 3.95
N GLY A 157 8.57 10.07 3.69
CA GLY A 157 8.23 11.20 4.55
C GLY A 157 7.77 10.73 5.92
N GLY A 158 6.85 9.77 5.99
CA GLY A 158 6.34 9.19 7.23
C GLY A 158 7.45 8.58 8.09
N ARG A 159 8.35 7.76 7.52
CA ARG A 159 9.50 7.22 8.25
C ARG A 159 10.43 8.30 8.81
N THR A 160 10.54 9.43 8.11
CA THR A 160 11.36 10.57 8.54
C THR A 160 10.69 11.32 9.70
N VAL A 161 9.39 11.57 9.59
CA VAL A 161 8.62 12.36 10.58
C VAL A 161 8.34 11.53 11.84
N PHE A 162 8.10 10.23 11.69
CA PHE A 162 7.67 9.33 12.75
C PHE A 162 8.78 8.42 13.27
N SER A 163 10.05 8.73 13.00
CA SER A 163 11.21 7.92 13.42
C SER A 163 11.36 7.74 14.94
N SER A 164 10.73 8.60 15.73
CA SER A 164 10.70 8.48 17.20
C SER A 164 9.71 7.43 17.71
N MET A 165 8.86 6.86 16.84
CA MET A 165 7.95 5.79 17.20
C MET A 165 8.70 4.45 17.19
N GLU A 166 8.62 3.71 18.29
CA GLU A 166 9.39 2.48 18.56
C GLU A 166 9.40 1.43 17.44
N HIS A 167 8.31 1.31 16.68
CA HIS A 167 8.12 0.30 15.63
C HIS A 167 8.14 0.90 14.21
N ILE A 168 8.61 2.14 14.05
CA ILE A 168 8.82 2.76 12.73
C ILE A 168 10.32 2.95 12.53
N GLU A 169 10.88 2.15 11.62
CA GLU A 169 12.28 2.30 11.23
C GLU A 169 12.51 3.59 10.46
N GLU A 170 13.62 4.26 10.79
CA GLU A 170 14.17 5.36 10.03
C GLU A 170 14.39 5.01 8.55
N PRO A 171 14.36 6.00 7.65
CA PRO A 171 14.57 5.77 6.23
C PRO A 171 16.00 5.25 5.97
N THR A 172 16.12 4.00 5.51
CA THR A 172 17.38 3.39 5.06
C THR A 172 17.32 3.06 3.56
N TYR A 173 18.46 2.69 2.96
CA TYR A 173 18.47 2.16 1.59
C TYR A 173 17.75 0.79 1.50
N GLU A 174 17.91 -0.05 2.53
CA GLU A 174 17.33 -1.39 2.56
C GLU A 174 15.80 -1.34 2.60
N ASN A 175 15.22 -0.58 3.53
CA ASN A 175 13.76 -0.44 3.56
C ASN A 175 13.21 0.39 2.39
N SER A 176 14.04 1.22 1.73
CA SER A 176 13.64 1.94 0.50
C SER A 176 13.32 0.99 -0.65
N LYS A 177 14.06 -0.12 -0.81
CA LYS A 177 13.77 -1.13 -1.84
C LYS A 177 12.41 -1.79 -1.58
N ASN A 178 12.13 -2.11 -0.33
CA ASN A 178 10.84 -2.69 0.07
C ASN A 178 9.71 -1.68 -0.15
N ASP A 179 9.88 -0.44 0.33
CA ASP A 179 8.93 0.65 0.13
C ASP A 179 8.63 0.87 -1.37
N ALA A 180 9.66 0.88 -2.22
CA ALA A 180 9.50 1.04 -3.66
C ALA A 180 8.70 -0.12 -4.28
N SER A 181 9.03 -1.37 -3.94
CA SER A 181 8.29 -2.53 -4.46
C SER A 181 6.83 -2.57 -3.99
N LEU A 182 6.56 -2.26 -2.72
CA LEU A 182 5.19 -2.10 -2.20
C LEU A 182 4.44 -1.00 -2.96
N SER A 183 5.10 0.14 -3.20
CA SER A 183 4.52 1.28 -3.89
C SER A 183 4.11 0.97 -5.33
N VAL A 184 4.83 0.08 -6.03
CA VAL A 184 4.40 -0.40 -7.35
C VAL A 184 3.10 -1.20 -7.26
N ALA A 185 2.95 -2.07 -6.25
CA ALA A 185 1.72 -2.82 -6.02
C ALA A 185 0.54 -1.90 -5.64
N ILE A 186 0.80 -0.87 -4.83
CA ILE A 186 -0.19 0.19 -4.53
C ILE A 186 -0.58 0.96 -5.79
N GLY A 187 0.37 1.29 -6.66
CA GLY A 187 0.08 1.85 -7.97
C GLY A 187 -0.86 0.97 -8.80
N GLY A 188 -0.69 -0.36 -8.73
CA GLY A 188 -1.62 -1.31 -9.32
C GLY A 188 -3.06 -1.17 -8.81
N ALA A 189 -3.20 -1.02 -7.48
CA ALA A 189 -4.48 -0.77 -6.83
C ALA A 189 -5.14 0.51 -7.36
N THR A 190 -4.41 1.63 -7.37
CA THR A 190 -4.94 2.94 -7.79
C THR A 190 -5.18 3.05 -9.28
N GLY A 191 -4.41 2.32 -10.09
CA GLY A 191 -4.64 2.19 -11.52
C GLY A 191 -5.97 1.49 -11.79
N PHE A 192 -6.23 0.34 -11.17
CA PHE A 192 -7.51 -0.36 -11.32
C PHE A 192 -8.69 0.43 -10.78
N PHE A 193 -8.47 1.31 -9.79
CA PHE A 193 -9.50 2.19 -9.29
C PHE A 193 -10.06 3.15 -10.36
N VAL A 194 -9.27 3.50 -11.39
CA VAL A 194 -9.76 4.26 -12.57
C VAL A 194 -10.89 3.51 -13.29
N GLY A 195 -10.91 2.17 -13.21
CA GLY A 195 -11.98 1.36 -13.78
C GLY A 195 -13.37 1.62 -13.18
N THR A 196 -13.44 2.26 -12.01
CA THR A 196 -14.71 2.64 -11.38
C THR A 196 -15.40 3.82 -12.05
N ASP A 197 -14.66 4.66 -12.77
CA ASP A 197 -15.21 5.75 -13.58
C ASP A 197 -15.86 5.17 -14.84
N ALA A 198 -17.16 4.91 -14.74
CA ALA A 198 -17.96 4.38 -15.86
C ALA A 198 -18.28 5.45 -16.92
N ALA A 199 -18.08 6.74 -16.61
CA ALA A 199 -18.40 7.84 -17.52
C ALA A 199 -17.25 8.10 -18.52
N TYR A 200 -16.00 7.87 -18.12
CA TYR A 200 -14.84 8.13 -18.96
C TYR A 200 -14.57 7.03 -19.99
N LEU A 201 -14.79 7.33 -21.27
CA LEU A 201 -14.52 6.45 -22.42
C LEU A 201 -15.02 5.00 -22.18
N PRO A 202 -16.34 4.79 -21.95
CA PRO A 202 -16.89 3.51 -21.51
C PRO A 202 -16.55 2.34 -22.45
N ASP A 203 -16.49 2.59 -23.76
CA ASP A 203 -16.13 1.57 -24.77
C ASP A 203 -14.65 1.12 -24.67
N GLN A 204 -13.79 1.86 -23.97
CA GLN A 204 -12.39 1.54 -23.74
C GLN A 204 -12.10 1.03 -22.32
N ASN A 205 -13.00 1.28 -21.37
CA ASN A 205 -12.86 0.83 -19.99
C ASN A 205 -13.13 -0.68 -19.90
N PHE A 206 -12.09 -1.48 -20.07
CA PHE A 206 -12.17 -2.95 -19.99
C PHE A 206 -12.50 -3.47 -18.57
N LEU A 207 -12.50 -2.61 -17.56
CA LEU A 207 -12.87 -2.93 -16.18
C LEU A 207 -14.33 -2.58 -15.85
N ILE A 208 -15.06 -1.90 -16.74
CA ILE A 208 -16.38 -1.33 -16.46
C ILE A 208 -17.40 -2.38 -15.99
N ASN A 209 -17.36 -3.59 -16.54
CA ASN A 209 -18.27 -4.68 -16.18
C ASN A 209 -17.85 -5.46 -14.93
N VAL A 210 -16.68 -5.17 -14.37
CA VAL A 210 -16.15 -5.83 -13.17
C VAL A 210 -16.25 -4.89 -11.97
N VAL A 211 -15.86 -3.63 -12.15
CA VAL A 211 -15.75 -2.65 -11.07
C VAL A 211 -16.26 -1.26 -11.44
N GLY A 212 -16.99 -1.10 -12.55
CA GLY A 212 -17.59 0.18 -12.90
C GLY A 212 -18.68 0.59 -11.92
N ILE A 213 -18.69 1.85 -11.51
CA ILE A 213 -19.76 2.47 -10.71
C ILE A 213 -20.63 3.26 -11.68
N ALA A 214 -21.75 2.67 -12.09
CA ALA A 214 -22.69 3.32 -13.01
C ALA A 214 -23.56 4.37 -12.29
N ASP A 215 -24.11 5.32 -13.05
CA ASP A 215 -25.10 6.27 -12.53
C ASP A 215 -26.26 5.55 -11.82
N GLY A 216 -26.60 6.05 -10.63
CA GLY A 216 -27.64 5.45 -9.80
C GLY A 216 -27.20 4.23 -8.97
N THR A 217 -25.92 3.85 -9.00
CA THR A 217 -25.37 2.87 -8.06
C THR A 217 -25.53 3.38 -6.62
N PRO A 218 -26.12 2.61 -5.69
CA PRO A 218 -26.24 3.05 -4.30
C PRO A 218 -24.87 3.32 -3.66
N ASP A 219 -24.77 4.39 -2.86
CA ASP A 219 -23.52 4.85 -2.22
C ASP A 219 -22.70 3.74 -1.57
N LEU A 220 -23.32 2.93 -0.70
CA LEU A 220 -22.63 1.83 -0.02
C LEU A 220 -22.12 0.76 -1.00
N THR A 221 -22.89 0.49 -2.06
CA THR A 221 -22.48 -0.41 -3.14
C THR A 221 -21.31 0.19 -3.91
N GLY A 222 -21.33 1.49 -4.19
CA GLY A 222 -20.22 2.22 -4.79
C GLY A 222 -18.94 2.10 -3.95
N CYS A 223 -19.02 2.28 -2.63
CA CYS A 223 -17.88 2.10 -1.73
C CYS A 223 -17.33 0.67 -1.76
N ALA A 224 -18.21 -0.33 -1.77
CA ALA A 224 -17.79 -1.74 -1.86
C ALA A 224 -17.14 -2.07 -3.22
N ILE A 225 -17.63 -1.50 -4.31
CA ILE A 225 -17.03 -1.64 -5.64
C ILE A 225 -15.66 -0.96 -5.68
N ALA A 226 -15.53 0.25 -5.14
CA ALA A 226 -14.27 0.98 -5.04
C ALA A 226 -13.21 0.18 -4.26
N GLY A 227 -13.54 -0.31 -3.06
CA GLY A 227 -12.65 -1.18 -2.28
C GLY A 227 -12.31 -2.49 -3.02
N SER A 228 -13.25 -3.05 -3.78
CA SER A 228 -13.00 -4.27 -4.58
C SER A 228 -12.08 -4.01 -5.77
N SER A 229 -12.16 -2.82 -6.38
CA SER A 229 -11.31 -2.41 -7.51
C SER A 229 -9.85 -2.24 -7.10
N THR A 230 -9.59 -1.59 -5.97
CA THR A 230 -8.24 -1.44 -5.42
C THR A 230 -7.69 -2.79 -4.99
N ALA A 231 -8.51 -3.62 -4.34
CA ALA A 231 -8.15 -4.98 -3.94
C ALA A 231 -7.74 -5.85 -5.14
N LEU A 232 -8.51 -5.80 -6.24
CA LEU A 232 -8.22 -6.52 -7.48
C LEU A 232 -6.90 -6.05 -8.10
N GLY A 233 -6.70 -4.73 -8.23
CA GLY A 233 -5.48 -4.17 -8.81
C GLY A 233 -4.22 -4.51 -8.01
N PHE A 234 -4.30 -4.39 -6.68
CA PHE A 234 -3.19 -4.79 -5.80
C PHE A 234 -2.90 -6.28 -5.90
N ALA A 235 -3.93 -7.13 -5.79
CA ALA A 235 -3.76 -8.58 -5.85
C ALA A 235 -3.17 -9.02 -7.20
N ALA A 236 -3.63 -8.43 -8.31
CA ALA A 236 -3.08 -8.71 -9.64
C ALA A 236 -1.60 -8.33 -9.74
N CYS A 237 -1.23 -7.11 -9.34
CA CYS A 237 0.15 -6.65 -9.38
C CYS A 237 1.05 -7.45 -8.43
N GLN A 238 0.62 -7.66 -7.19
CA GLN A 238 1.39 -8.37 -6.18
C GLN A 238 1.56 -9.85 -6.54
N SER A 239 0.55 -10.48 -7.15
CA SER A 239 0.68 -11.86 -7.64
C SER A 239 1.76 -11.98 -8.72
N ALA A 240 1.82 -10.99 -9.63
CA ALA A 240 2.89 -10.94 -10.63
C ALA A 240 4.28 -10.82 -9.96
N PHE A 241 4.39 -10.01 -8.89
CA PHE A 241 5.64 -9.89 -8.13
C PHE A 241 6.02 -11.17 -7.41
N ASN A 242 5.06 -11.82 -6.72
CA ASN A 242 5.27 -13.08 -6.02
C ASN A 242 5.79 -14.18 -6.94
N ILE A 243 5.37 -14.18 -8.22
CA ILE A 243 5.79 -15.15 -9.24
C ILE A 243 7.12 -14.75 -9.90
N ALA A 244 7.31 -13.47 -10.21
CA ALA A 244 8.44 -13.00 -11.01
C ALA A 244 9.74 -12.88 -10.20
N PHE A 245 9.67 -12.53 -8.90
CA PHE A 245 10.85 -12.28 -8.08
C PHE A 245 11.23 -13.50 -7.21
N PRO A 246 12.53 -13.82 -7.06
CA PRO A 246 12.99 -14.85 -6.13
C PRO A 246 12.67 -14.52 -4.66
N ALA A 247 12.69 -15.53 -3.78
CA ALA A 247 12.59 -15.37 -2.32
C ALA A 247 13.57 -14.31 -1.77
N GLY A 248 13.13 -13.50 -0.82
CA GLY A 248 13.90 -12.42 -0.20
C GLY A 248 14.16 -11.20 -1.11
N LYS A 249 13.33 -10.99 -2.13
CA LYS A 249 13.45 -9.86 -3.08
C LYS A 249 12.18 -9.00 -3.18
N CYS A 250 11.06 -9.45 -2.64
CA CYS A 250 9.83 -8.69 -2.52
C CYS A 250 9.67 -8.14 -1.10
N TRP A 251 8.87 -7.09 -0.94
CA TRP A 251 8.59 -6.49 0.37
C TRP A 251 7.78 -7.40 1.31
N ASN A 252 7.09 -8.42 0.78
CA ASN A 252 6.27 -9.36 1.53
C ASN A 252 6.97 -10.71 1.78
N ASP A 253 8.30 -10.73 1.65
CA ASP A 253 9.17 -11.84 2.06
C ASP A 253 9.50 -11.81 3.55
#